data_AF-A0A2H0XNW2-F1
#
_entry.id   AF-A0A2H0XNW2-F1
#
_cell.length_a   1.000
_cell.length_b   1.000
_cell.length_c   1.000
_cell.angle_alpha   90.00
_cell.angle_beta   90.00
_cell.angle_gamma   90.00
#
_symmetry.space_group_name_H-M   'P 1'
#
loop_
_entity.id
_entity.type
_entity.pdbx_description
1 polymer ?
#
loop_
_entity_poly.entity_id
_entity_poly.type
_entity_poly.pdbx_seq_one_letter_code
_entity_poly.pdbx_strand_id
1 'polypeptide(L)'
;MEFVYNPKTGVPSKVIADVKRKISNMVYSVNVFKVGSTGDYDQRFKYYERKGYDKMCIVYETSSLKYMGTIESELNAYYKDWETNINYNKGSGGPAPSKQVEKYYVYVVIQY
;
A
#
# COMPACT_ATOMS: atom_id res chain seq x y z
N MET A 1 6.00 -7.48 -13.67
CA MET A 1 6.10 -6.67 -12.43
C MET A 1 6.74 -7.52 -11.33
N GLU A 2 7.61 -6.97 -10.48
CA GLU A 2 8.18 -7.68 -9.32
C GLU A 2 7.17 -7.70 -8.15
N PHE A 3 7.02 -8.83 -7.47
CA PHE A 3 6.22 -8.94 -6.24
C PHE A 3 7.09 -9.20 -5.02
N VAL A 4 6.91 -8.39 -3.97
CA VAL A 4 7.62 -8.57 -2.69
C VAL A 4 6.64 -8.70 -1.54
N TYR A 5 6.75 -9.80 -0.82
CA TYR A 5 5.94 -10.09 0.37
C TYR A 5 6.80 -10.04 1.63
N ASN A 6 6.74 -8.93 2.37
CA ASN A 6 7.41 -8.80 3.66
C ASN A 6 6.64 -7.83 4.57
N PRO A 7 5.38 -8.16 4.94
CA PRO A 7 4.56 -7.25 5.71
C PRO A 7 4.99 -7.16 7.17
N LYS A 8 4.77 -5.99 7.78
CA LYS A 8 4.66 -5.87 9.23
C LYS A 8 3.27 -6.35 9.67
N THR A 9 3.16 -6.86 10.90
CA THR A 9 1.89 -7.25 11.52
C THR A 9 1.81 -6.65 12.92
N GLY A 10 0.59 -6.50 13.45
CA GLY A 10 0.37 -5.99 14.81
C GLY A 10 -0.44 -4.69 14.86
N VAL A 11 -0.51 -4.09 16.05
CA VAL A 11 -1.33 -2.88 16.31
C VAL A 11 -0.73 -1.67 15.59
N PRO A 12 -1.52 -0.82 14.91
CA PRO A 12 -1.02 0.30 14.11
C PRO A 12 0.00 1.20 14.82
N SER A 13 -0.29 1.60 16.05
CA SER A 13 0.57 2.47 16.85
C SER A 13 1.97 1.90 17.12
N LYS A 14 2.15 0.58 17.05
CA LYS A 14 3.44 -0.09 17.27
C LYS A 14 4.25 -0.25 15.99
N VAL A 15 3.62 -0.22 14.82
CA VAL A 15 4.25 -0.60 13.55
C VAL A 15 4.33 0.52 12.54
N ILE A 16 3.54 1.58 12.70
CA ILE A 16 3.40 2.60 11.65
C ILE A 16 4.70 3.35 11.35
N ALA A 17 5.54 3.62 12.36
CA ALA A 17 6.84 4.24 12.15
C ALA A 17 7.77 3.36 11.29
N ASP A 18 7.79 2.05 11.56
CA ASP A 18 8.55 1.07 10.79
C ASP A 18 8.05 0.95 9.35
N VAL A 19 6.73 0.96 9.16
CA VAL A 19 6.10 0.90 7.83
C VAL A 19 6.44 2.17 7.02
N LYS A 20 6.33 3.36 7.62
CA LYS A 20 6.73 4.64 7.00
C LYS A 20 8.20 4.61 6.58
N ARG A 21 9.11 4.23 7.48
CA ARG A 21 10.54 4.13 7.16
C ARG A 21 10.80 3.17 5.99
N LYS A 22 10.16 2.00 6.00
CA LYS A 22 10.30 1.01 4.93
C LYS A 22 9.82 1.57 3.57
N ILE A 23 8.66 2.20 3.52
CA ILE A 23 8.13 2.78 2.28
C ILE A 23 9.01 3.91 1.79
N SER A 24 9.41 4.85 2.66
CA SER A 24 10.29 5.96 2.29
C SER A 24 11.61 5.49 1.67
N ASN A 25 12.21 4.40 2.17
CA ASN A 25 13.40 3.82 1.56
C ASN A 25 13.13 3.22 0.18
N MET A 26 11.97 2.61 -0.04
CA MET A 26 11.60 2.01 -1.33
C MET A 26 11.30 3.06 -2.40
N VAL A 27 10.75 4.22 -2.00
CA VAL A 27 10.25 5.24 -2.94
C VAL A 27 11.18 6.45 -3.10
N TYR A 28 12.39 6.39 -2.54
CA TYR A 28 13.35 7.51 -2.55
C TYR A 28 13.79 7.92 -3.96
N SER A 29 13.91 6.95 -4.89
CA SER A 29 14.43 7.18 -6.25
C SER A 29 13.52 6.59 -7.33
N VAL A 30 12.21 6.70 -7.14
CA VAL A 30 11.20 6.19 -8.09
C VAL A 30 10.53 7.35 -8.81
N ASN A 31 10.08 7.14 -10.04
CA ASN A 31 9.31 8.15 -10.79
C ASN A 31 7.95 8.38 -10.16
N VAL A 32 7.25 7.29 -9.84
CA VAL A 32 5.89 7.35 -9.28
C VAL A 32 5.68 6.20 -8.30
N PHE A 33 4.98 6.47 -7.20
CA PHE A 33 4.46 5.45 -6.31
C PHE A 33 3.01 5.70 -5.90
N LYS A 34 2.39 4.63 -5.41
CA LYS A 34 1.02 4.65 -4.86
C LYS A 34 0.90 3.68 -3.70
N VAL A 35 0.32 4.15 -2.60
CA VAL A 35 -0.09 3.30 -1.47
C VAL A 35 -1.55 2.91 -1.65
N GLY A 36 -1.91 1.69 -1.27
CA GLY A 36 -3.30 1.30 -1.18
C GLY A 36 -3.52 0.07 -0.33
N SER A 37 -4.78 -0.27 -0.11
CA SER A 37 -5.18 -1.49 0.58
C SER A 37 -5.94 -2.47 -0.33
N THR A 38 -5.96 -3.74 0.07
CA THR A 38 -6.72 -4.80 -0.61
C THR A 38 -6.97 -5.99 0.33
N GLY A 39 -8.02 -6.77 0.07
CA GLY A 39 -8.22 -8.10 0.65
C GLY A 39 -7.69 -9.24 -0.24
N ASP A 40 -7.38 -8.92 -1.50
CA ASP A 40 -6.84 -9.84 -2.51
C ASP A 40 -5.67 -9.14 -3.21
N TYR A 41 -4.44 -9.47 -2.81
CA TYR A 41 -3.25 -8.88 -3.41
C TYR A 41 -2.92 -9.48 -4.78
N ASP A 42 -3.38 -10.69 -5.10
CA ASP A 42 -3.11 -11.33 -6.39
C ASP A 42 -3.89 -10.65 -7.51
N GLN A 43 -5.18 -10.38 -7.27
CA GLN A 43 -6.00 -9.58 -8.18
C GLN A 43 -5.40 -8.18 -8.34
N ARG A 44 -4.95 -7.58 -7.24
CA ARG A 44 -4.40 -6.22 -7.26
C ARG A 44 -3.03 -6.16 -7.96
N PHE A 45 -2.20 -7.18 -7.80
CA PHE A 45 -0.97 -7.37 -8.54
C PHE A 45 -1.24 -7.42 -10.04
N LYS A 46 -2.13 -8.31 -10.50
CA LYS A 46 -2.52 -8.41 -11.92
C LYS A 46 -3.11 -7.11 -12.48
N TYR A 47 -3.78 -6.32 -11.64
CA TYR A 47 -4.30 -5.01 -12.04
C TYR A 47 -3.16 -4.01 -12.30
N TYR A 48 -2.21 -3.90 -11.39
CA TYR A 48 -1.11 -2.93 -11.51
C TYR A 48 -0.05 -3.34 -12.53
N GLU A 49 0.16 -4.64 -12.72
CA GLU A 49 1.00 -5.14 -13.80
C GLU A 49 0.48 -4.67 -15.16
N ARG A 50 -0.84 -4.76 -15.40
CA ARG A 50 -1.47 -4.24 -16.63
C ARG A 50 -1.43 -2.72 -16.74
N LYS A 51 -1.20 -2.00 -15.63
CA LYS A 51 -1.05 -0.54 -15.61
C LYS A 51 0.39 -0.09 -15.83
N GLY A 52 1.34 -1.03 -16.00
CA GLY A 52 2.74 -0.74 -16.27
C GLY A 52 3.55 -0.34 -15.04
N TYR A 53 3.14 -0.78 -13.84
CA TYR A 53 3.99 -0.64 -12.64
C TYR A 53 5.08 -1.71 -12.63
N ASP A 54 6.23 -1.35 -12.07
CA ASP A 54 7.41 -2.21 -12.07
C ASP A 54 7.45 -3.13 -10.87
N LYS A 55 6.94 -2.70 -9.71
CA LYS A 55 6.98 -3.48 -8.48
C LYS A 55 5.78 -3.23 -7.57
N MET A 56 5.34 -4.29 -6.88
CA MET A 56 4.35 -4.25 -5.81
C MET A 56 4.92 -4.87 -4.54
N CYS A 57 4.83 -4.16 -3.42
CA CYS A 57 5.31 -4.63 -2.11
C CYS A 57 4.17 -4.64 -1.09
N ILE A 58 3.90 -5.80 -0.47
CA ILE A 58 3.03 -5.88 0.71
C ILE A 58 3.83 -5.42 1.93
N VAL A 59 3.35 -4.36 2.60
CA VAL A 59 4.06 -3.70 3.70
C VAL A 59 3.38 -3.86 5.05
N TYR A 60 2.09 -4.18 5.07
CA TYR A 60 1.35 -4.46 6.29
C TYR A 60 0.25 -5.50 6.03
N GLU A 61 0.05 -6.38 7.01
CA GLU A 61 -0.97 -7.44 6.99
C GLU A 61 -1.71 -7.46 8.33
N THR A 62 -3.03 -7.63 8.27
CA THR A 62 -3.89 -7.74 9.46
C THR A 62 -5.19 -8.46 9.15
N SER A 63 -5.81 -9.09 10.14
CA SER A 63 -7.20 -9.56 10.04
C SER A 63 -8.23 -8.48 10.39
N SER A 64 -7.79 -7.28 10.78
CA SER A 64 -8.67 -6.18 11.18
C SER A 64 -8.81 -5.11 10.09
N LEU A 65 -10.01 -4.99 9.53
CA LEU A 65 -10.36 -3.92 8.59
C LEU A 65 -10.03 -2.54 9.17
N LYS A 66 -10.30 -2.35 10.47
CA LYS A 66 -10.00 -1.10 11.19
C LYS A 66 -8.50 -0.81 11.18
N TYR A 67 -7.66 -1.79 11.50
CA TYR A 67 -6.21 -1.55 11.55
C TYR A 67 -5.61 -1.27 10.18
N MET A 68 -6.08 -1.99 9.15
CA MET A 68 -5.68 -1.70 7.77
C MET A 68 -6.08 -0.27 7.38
N GLY A 69 -7.32 0.15 7.67
CA GLY A 69 -7.79 1.50 7.38
C GLY A 69 -7.01 2.59 8.13
N THR A 70 -6.63 2.34 9.40
CA THR A 70 -5.77 3.24 10.17
C THR A 70 -4.39 3.38 9.53
N ILE A 71 -3.73 2.27 9.18
CA ILE A 71 -2.42 2.30 8.52
C ILE A 71 -2.49 3.02 7.17
N GLU A 72 -3.46 2.67 6.31
CA GLU A 72 -3.61 3.31 5.00
C GLU A 72 -3.86 4.81 5.12
N SER A 73 -4.74 5.23 6.04
CA SER A 73 -5.03 6.65 6.28
C SER A 73 -3.79 7.41 6.75
N GLU A 74 -3.01 6.85 7.68
CA GLU A 74 -1.78 7.47 8.15
C GLU A 74 -0.71 7.58 7.08
N LEU A 75 -0.56 6.58 6.21
CA LEU A 75 0.39 6.62 5.11
C LEU A 75 -0.03 7.65 4.06
N ASN A 76 -1.33 7.70 3.72
CA ASN A 76 -1.86 8.71 2.81
C ASN A 76 -1.63 10.12 3.34
N ALA A 77 -1.91 10.37 4.63
CA ALA A 77 -1.65 11.66 5.25
C ALA A 77 -0.15 12.03 5.26
N TYR A 78 0.73 11.05 5.50
CA TYR A 78 2.17 11.27 5.55
C TYR A 78 2.78 11.56 4.17
N TYR A 79 2.32 10.87 3.12
CA TYR A 79 2.86 11.01 1.76
C TYR A 79 2.07 11.99 0.88
N LYS A 80 1.08 12.71 1.42
CA LYS A 80 0.15 13.52 0.62
C LYS A 80 0.83 14.57 -0.27
N ASP A 81 1.93 15.16 0.21
CA ASP A 81 2.64 16.26 -0.46
C ASP A 81 3.89 15.78 -1.22
N TRP A 82 4.10 14.46 -1.34
CA TRP A 82 5.24 13.92 -2.09
C TRP A 82 4.92 13.96 -3.59
N GLU A 83 5.73 14.66 -4.37
CA GLU A 83 5.51 14.85 -5.81
C GLU A 83 5.38 13.54 -6.59
N THR A 84 6.10 12.50 -6.14
CA THR A 84 6.07 11.16 -6.73
C THR A 84 4.88 10.31 -6.28
N ASN A 85 4.09 10.75 -5.29
CA ASN A 85 2.90 10.04 -4.83
C ASN A 85 1.65 10.44 -5.63
N ILE A 86 1.08 9.49 -6.38
CA ILE A 86 -0.11 9.77 -7.21
C ILE A 86 -1.44 9.39 -6.54
N ASN A 87 -1.46 9.12 -5.23
CA ASN A 87 -2.69 8.79 -4.53
C ASN A 87 -3.76 9.88 -4.65
N TYR A 88 -3.35 11.14 -4.60
CA TYR A 88 -4.26 12.29 -4.66
C TYR A 88 -4.51 12.78 -6.09
N ASN A 89 -3.60 12.51 -7.03
CA ASN A 89 -3.73 12.96 -8.42
C ASN A 89 -4.76 12.18 -9.25
N LYS A 90 -5.26 11.02 -8.77
CA LYS A 90 -6.11 10.11 -9.57
C LYS A 90 -7.35 9.54 -8.85
N GLY A 91 -7.84 10.18 -7.77
CA GLY A 91 -9.08 9.77 -7.10
C GLY A 91 -8.99 8.35 -6.50
N SER A 92 -8.33 8.22 -5.34
CA SER A 92 -8.07 6.95 -4.66
C SER A 92 -9.29 6.34 -3.94
N GLY A 93 -10.43 6.22 -4.63
CA GLY A 93 -11.62 5.50 -4.17
C GLY A 93 -11.65 4.06 -4.67
N GLY A 94 -10.57 3.30 -4.45
CA GLY A 94 -10.59 1.87 -4.77
C GLY A 94 -11.74 1.18 -4.01
N PRO A 95 -12.37 0.14 -4.58
CA PRO A 95 -13.44 -0.56 -3.90
C PRO A 95 -12.92 -1.07 -2.55
N ALA A 96 -13.67 -0.78 -1.49
CA ALA A 96 -13.39 -1.37 -0.18
C ALA A 96 -13.35 -2.90 -0.33
N PRO A 97 -12.41 -3.60 0.31
CA PRO A 97 -12.35 -5.06 0.25
C PRO A 97 -13.71 -5.66 0.62
N SER A 98 -14.15 -6.67 -0.13
CA SER A 98 -15.44 -7.33 0.07
C SER A 98 -15.58 -7.84 1.51
N LYS A 99 -16.81 -7.86 2.02
CA LYS A 99 -17.14 -8.04 3.46
C LYS A 99 -16.70 -9.37 4.10
N GLN A 100 -16.06 -10.29 3.37
CA GLN A 100 -15.53 -11.54 3.91
C GLN A 100 -14.18 -11.85 3.26
N VAL A 101 -13.12 -11.30 3.84
CA VAL A 101 -11.73 -11.70 3.56
C VAL A 101 -11.06 -12.03 4.88
N GLU A 102 -10.27 -13.11 4.91
CA GLU A 102 -9.58 -13.54 6.14
C GLU A 102 -8.51 -12.55 6.58
N LYS A 103 -7.93 -11.83 5.61
CA LYS A 103 -6.83 -10.89 5.81
C LYS A 103 -7.00 -9.67 4.92
N TYR A 104 -6.47 -8.57 5.42
CA TYR A 104 -6.36 -7.29 4.76
C TYR A 104 -4.88 -6.92 4.66
N TYR A 105 -4.53 -6.29 3.55
CA TYR A 105 -3.16 -5.94 3.22
C TYR A 105 -3.08 -4.46 2.87
N VAL A 106 -1.97 -3.83 3.25
CA VAL A 106 -1.55 -2.55 2.70
C VAL A 106 -0.32 -2.80 1.84
N TYR A 107 -0.34 -2.24 0.65
CA TYR A 107 0.73 -2.37 -0.34
C TYR A 107 1.21 -1.00 -0.80
N VAL A 108 2.41 -1.01 -1.38
CA VAL A 108 2.91 0.08 -2.23
C VAL A 108 3.21 -0.47 -3.61
N VAL A 109 2.84 0.25 -4.64
CA VAL A 109 3.28 0.01 -6.02
C VAL A 109 4.18 1.14 -6.47
N ILE A 110 5.21 0.80 -7.24
CA ILE A 110 6.22 1.75 -7.72
C ILE A 110 6.48 1.56 -9.21
N GLN A 111 6.82 2.65 -9.85
CA GLN A 111 7.27 2.75 -11.23
C GLN A 111 8.59 3.53 -11.25
N TYR A 112 9.62 2.99 -11.90
CA TYR A 112 10.94 3.60 -12.05
C TYR A 112 11.06 4.44 -13.31
#